data_AF-A0A1Q2HU28-F1
#
_entry.id   AF-A0A1Q2HU28-F1
#
_cell.length_a   1.000
_cell.length_b   1.000
_cell.length_c   1.000
_cell.angle_alpha   90.00
_cell.angle_beta   90.00
_cell.angle_gamma   90.00
#
_symmetry.space_group_name_H-M   'P 1'
#
loop_
_entity.id
_entity.type
_entity.pdbx_description
1 polymer ?
#
loop_
_entity_poly.entity_id
_entity_poly.type
_entity_poly.pdbx_seq_one_letter_code
_entity_poly.pdbx_strand_id
1 'polypeptide(L)'
;MTDFDKALLLSERGLDATGEQDAAANSILYEVSCGVRPTFSMIGYRSTAISYLDSFLTDPTEAQLAWFVETLRPFAERSFADPRARRVFSYLARRQLADDLDLSYPVDEIELLKDFPEAYMTINFDYNLVDDAMSPKNIDQVVRFLRMESPNLERFQFANIRQGVRKKFYRQAPELQWLKESRFRGANKPVDRALDRMGT
;
A
#
# COMPACT_ATOMS: atom_id res chain seq x y z
N MET A 1 -9.71 10.96 23.71
CA MET A 1 -8.58 10.03 23.71
C MET A 1 -7.55 10.55 24.69
N THR A 2 -7.21 9.78 25.71
CA THR A 2 -6.17 10.14 26.69
C THR A 2 -4.78 9.95 26.07
N ASP A 3 -3.73 10.55 26.64
CA ASP A 3 -2.37 10.34 26.12
C ASP A 3 -1.90 8.87 26.22
N PHE A 4 -2.42 8.12 27.19
CA PHE A 4 -2.23 6.68 27.29
C PHE A 4 -2.88 5.95 26.10
N ASP A 5 -4.13 6.28 25.76
CA ASP A 5 -4.83 5.68 24.62
C ASP A 5 -4.11 5.98 23.30
N LYS A 6 -3.53 7.19 23.16
CA LYS A 6 -2.74 7.56 21.98
C LYS A 6 -1.47 6.72 21.88
N ALA A 7 -0.73 6.60 22.97
CA ALA A 7 0.51 5.82 23.01
C ALA A 7 0.25 4.34 22.70
N LEU A 8 -0.83 3.79 23.25
CA LEU A 8 -1.26 2.42 22.96
C LEU A 8 -1.62 2.25 21.48
N LEU A 9 -2.44 3.14 20.92
CA LEU A 9 -2.81 3.11 19.50
C LEU A 9 -1.57 3.15 18.59
N LEU A 10 -0.63 4.05 18.87
CA LEU A 10 0.61 4.17 18.09
C LEU A 10 1.50 2.93 18.22
N SER A 11 1.54 2.31 19.40
CA SER A 11 2.28 1.06 19.61
C SER A 11 1.66 -0.12 18.87
N GLU A 12 0.33 -0.22 18.83
CA GLU A 12 -0.38 -1.32 18.17
C GLU A 12 -0.39 -1.18 16.64
N ARG A 13 -0.44 0.06 16.14
CA ARG A 13 -0.52 0.35 14.70
C ARG A 13 0.84 0.66 14.07
N GLY A 14 1.87 0.86 14.89
CA GLY A 14 3.22 1.18 14.45
C GLY A 14 3.85 0.08 13.60
N LEU A 15 4.72 0.50 12.69
CA LEU A 15 5.66 -0.42 12.06
C LEU A 15 6.70 -0.86 13.09
N ASP A 16 6.88 -2.16 13.21
CA ASP A 16 7.87 -2.72 14.12
C ASP A 16 9.30 -2.38 13.64
N ALA A 17 10.09 -1.83 14.57
CA ALA A 17 11.50 -1.50 14.36
C ALA A 17 12.43 -2.72 14.50
N THR A 18 11.97 -3.80 15.13
CA THR A 18 12.75 -5.03 15.41
C THR A 18 12.75 -6.02 14.25
N GLY A 19 11.82 -5.89 13.30
CA GLY A 19 11.72 -6.72 12.09
C GLY A 19 10.97 -8.03 12.29
N GLU A 20 10.36 -8.27 13.44
CA GLU A 20 9.53 -9.44 13.74
C GLU A 20 8.31 -9.51 12.82
N GLN A 21 7.70 -8.37 12.52
CA GLN A 21 6.58 -8.29 11.57
C GLN A 21 6.98 -8.75 10.16
N ASP A 22 8.19 -8.41 9.72
CA ASP A 22 8.74 -8.84 8.44
C ASP A 22 9.08 -10.34 8.46
N ALA A 23 9.63 -10.85 9.56
CA ALA A 23 9.88 -12.28 9.72
C ALA A 23 8.58 -13.11 9.67
N ALA A 24 7.53 -12.65 10.34
CA ALA A 24 6.24 -13.32 10.36
C ALA A 24 5.54 -13.30 8.98
N ALA A 25 5.61 -12.17 8.25
CA ALA A 25 5.11 -12.11 6.88
C ALA A 25 5.92 -13.01 5.93
N ASN A 26 7.24 -13.09 6.11
CA ASN A 26 8.10 -14.00 5.35
C ASN A 26 7.78 -15.48 5.60
N SER A 27 7.35 -15.87 6.82
CA SER A 27 6.88 -17.24 7.07
C SER A 27 5.65 -17.57 6.23
N ILE A 28 4.68 -16.65 6.15
CA ILE A 28 3.48 -16.81 5.31
C ILE A 28 3.88 -16.96 3.83
N LEU A 29 4.76 -16.08 3.34
CA LEU A 29 5.26 -16.17 1.97
C LEU A 29 5.91 -17.53 1.70
N TYR A 30 6.75 -18.02 2.61
CA TYR A 30 7.40 -19.32 2.49
C TYR A 30 6.39 -20.47 2.43
N GLU A 31 5.46 -20.52 3.37
CA GLU A 31 4.43 -21.56 3.46
C GLU A 31 3.58 -21.61 2.19
N VAL A 32 3.14 -20.45 1.70
CA VAL A 32 2.37 -20.36 0.45
C VAL A 32 3.22 -20.74 -0.77
N SER A 33 4.48 -20.29 -0.85
CA SER A 33 5.38 -20.68 -1.95
C SER A 33 5.59 -22.20 -2.00
N CYS A 34 5.76 -22.85 -0.85
CA CYS A 34 5.88 -24.31 -0.74
C CYS A 34 4.57 -25.03 -1.10
N GLY A 35 3.42 -24.49 -0.70
CA GLY A 35 2.11 -25.04 -1.06
C GLY A 35 1.83 -25.01 -2.55
N VAL A 36 2.18 -23.92 -3.23
CA VAL A 36 1.97 -23.73 -4.68
C VAL A 36 2.98 -24.50 -5.52
N ARG A 37 4.24 -24.53 -5.06
CA ARG A 37 5.34 -25.22 -5.74
C ARG A 37 6.11 -26.06 -4.73
N PRO A 38 5.75 -27.33 -4.49
CA PRO A 38 6.43 -28.16 -3.49
C PRO A 38 7.94 -28.28 -3.69
N THR A 39 8.40 -28.23 -4.94
CA THR A 39 9.84 -28.22 -5.29
C THR A 39 10.57 -26.97 -4.80
N PHE A 40 9.86 -25.89 -4.46
CA PHE A 40 10.41 -24.69 -3.84
C PHE A 40 11.07 -24.99 -2.50
N SER A 41 10.50 -25.92 -1.72
CA SER A 41 11.08 -26.37 -0.45
C SER A 41 12.46 -27.03 -0.63
N MET A 42 12.72 -27.58 -1.83
CA MET A 42 13.99 -28.25 -2.17
C MET A 42 15.05 -27.29 -2.72
N ILE A 43 14.67 -26.08 -3.13
CA ILE A 43 15.59 -25.00 -3.52
C ILE A 43 16.08 -24.36 -2.22
N GLY A 44 16.87 -25.13 -1.46
CA GLY A 44 17.29 -24.77 -0.13
C GLY A 44 18.08 -23.44 -0.12
N TYR A 45 17.69 -22.54 0.78
CA TYR A 45 18.55 -21.75 1.68
C TYR A 45 19.91 -21.23 1.15
N ARG A 46 20.07 -20.93 -0.14
CA ARG A 46 21.36 -20.47 -0.69
C ARG A 46 21.54 -18.96 -0.67
N SER A 47 20.73 -18.24 0.08
CA SER A 47 20.99 -16.83 0.34
C SER A 47 20.32 -16.39 1.62
N THR A 48 21.13 -15.98 2.58
CA THR A 48 20.73 -15.22 3.77
C THR A 48 20.21 -13.80 3.41
N ALA A 49 19.98 -13.51 2.12
CA ALA A 49 19.64 -12.20 1.59
C ALA A 49 18.56 -12.21 0.48
N ILE A 50 17.98 -13.36 0.09
CA ILE A 50 16.92 -13.40 -0.93
C ILE A 50 15.55 -13.54 -0.25
N SER A 51 14.67 -12.57 -0.49
CA SER A 51 13.25 -12.64 -0.10
C SER A 51 12.60 -13.89 -0.70
N TYR A 52 11.83 -14.66 0.08
CA TYR A 52 11.12 -15.85 -0.43
C TYR A 52 10.25 -15.53 -1.65
N LEU A 53 9.70 -14.31 -1.68
CA LEU A 53 8.97 -13.78 -2.82
C LEU A 53 9.84 -13.74 -4.08
N ASP A 54 11.06 -13.21 -4.00
CA ASP A 54 11.94 -13.05 -5.16
C ASP A 54 12.39 -14.42 -5.70
N SER A 55 12.68 -15.37 -4.81
CA SER A 55 12.93 -16.76 -5.19
C SER A 55 11.72 -17.39 -5.86
N PHE A 56 10.50 -17.13 -5.37
CA PHE A 56 9.30 -17.68 -5.97
C PHE A 56 9.10 -17.13 -7.39
N LEU A 57 9.26 -15.82 -7.54
CA LEU A 57 9.06 -15.07 -8.79
C LEU A 57 10.13 -15.29 -9.87
N THR A 58 11.19 -16.06 -9.60
CA THR A 58 12.26 -16.31 -10.60
C THR A 58 11.74 -17.02 -11.85
N ASP A 59 10.84 -17.99 -11.69
CA ASP A 59 10.26 -18.75 -12.81
C ASP A 59 8.94 -19.45 -12.41
N PRO A 60 7.89 -18.72 -11.99
CA PRO A 60 6.57 -19.32 -11.80
C PRO A 60 5.84 -19.44 -13.14
N THR A 61 5.13 -20.54 -13.35
CA THR A 61 4.11 -20.58 -14.39
C THR A 61 2.98 -19.59 -14.07
N GLU A 62 2.22 -19.14 -15.07
CA GLU A 62 1.07 -18.24 -14.85
C GLU A 62 0.06 -18.84 -13.84
N ALA A 63 -0.20 -20.15 -13.92
CA ALA A 63 -1.09 -20.83 -12.99
C ALA A 63 -0.56 -20.85 -11.55
N GLN A 64 0.75 -21.05 -11.37
CA GLN A 64 1.39 -20.96 -10.06
C GLN A 64 1.35 -19.53 -9.51
N LEU A 65 1.60 -18.53 -10.35
CA LEU A 65 1.55 -17.15 -9.93
C LEU A 65 0.13 -16.76 -9.51
N ALA A 66 -0.88 -17.11 -10.31
CA ALA A 66 -2.28 -16.88 -9.98
C ALA A 66 -2.67 -17.56 -8.65
N TRP A 67 -2.30 -18.84 -8.47
CA TRP A 67 -2.58 -19.56 -7.23
C TRP A 67 -1.87 -18.93 -6.02
N PHE A 68 -0.62 -18.48 -6.20
CA PHE A 68 0.13 -17.80 -5.15
C PHE A 68 -0.55 -16.50 -4.71
N VAL A 69 -0.99 -15.66 -5.67
CA VAL A 69 -1.71 -14.41 -5.39
C VAL A 69 -3.04 -14.69 -4.70
N GLU A 70 -3.86 -15.60 -5.23
CA GLU A 70 -5.15 -15.97 -4.64
C GLU A 70 -5.02 -16.51 -3.22
N THR A 71 -3.93 -17.25 -2.93
CA THR A 71 -3.69 -17.78 -1.58
C THR A 71 -3.23 -16.68 -0.61
N LEU A 72 -2.46 -15.70 -1.06
CA LEU A 72 -1.99 -14.59 -0.21
C LEU A 72 -3.05 -13.53 0.04
N ARG A 73 -4.00 -13.36 -0.87
CA ARG A 73 -4.99 -12.28 -0.82
C ARG A 73 -5.77 -12.21 0.51
N PRO A 74 -6.28 -13.31 1.09
CA PRO A 74 -6.96 -13.28 2.39
C PRO A 74 -6.05 -12.86 3.56
N PHE A 75 -4.73 -13.03 3.43
CA PHE A 75 -3.78 -12.56 4.45
C PHE A 75 -3.50 -11.06 4.32
N ALA A 76 -3.51 -10.53 3.09
CA ALA A 76 -3.28 -9.12 2.78
C ALA A 76 -4.52 -8.25 3.05
N GLU A 77 -5.69 -8.70 2.61
CA GLU A 77 -6.96 -7.96 2.66
C GLU A 77 -7.72 -8.30 3.95
N ARG A 78 -7.11 -7.95 5.07
CA ARG A 78 -7.69 -8.00 6.41
C ARG A 78 -7.17 -6.83 7.23
N SER A 79 -7.59 -6.71 8.49
CA SER A 79 -7.21 -5.59 9.34
C SER A 79 -5.69 -5.36 9.42
N PHE A 80 -5.26 -4.12 9.17
CA PHE A 80 -3.88 -3.67 9.35
C PHE A 80 -3.51 -3.45 10.84
N ALA A 81 -4.45 -3.71 11.76
CA ALA A 81 -4.12 -4.03 13.15
C ALA A 81 -3.19 -5.26 13.23
N ASP A 82 -3.32 -6.19 12.27
CA ASP A 82 -2.35 -7.26 12.08
C ASP A 82 -1.24 -6.74 11.15
N PRO A 83 -0.03 -6.48 11.66
CA PRO A 83 1.05 -5.96 10.85
C PRO A 83 1.50 -6.92 9.74
N ARG A 84 1.24 -8.22 9.87
CA ARG A 84 1.53 -9.20 8.81
C ARG A 84 0.65 -8.92 7.60
N ALA A 85 -0.60 -8.50 7.80
CA ALA A 85 -1.50 -8.16 6.70
C ALA A 85 -0.95 -6.99 5.89
N ARG A 86 -0.54 -5.92 6.58
CA ARG A 86 0.11 -4.75 5.99
C ARG A 86 1.35 -5.13 5.17
N ARG A 87 2.19 -6.07 5.67
CA ARG A 87 3.38 -6.54 4.95
C ARG A 87 3.05 -7.40 3.74
N VAL A 88 2.13 -8.36 3.86
CA VAL A 88 1.69 -9.18 2.71
C VAL A 88 1.06 -8.30 1.63
N PHE A 89 0.22 -7.35 2.01
CA PHE A 89 -0.33 -6.33 1.10
C PHE A 89 0.79 -5.58 0.37
N SER A 90 1.81 -5.13 1.11
CA SER A 90 2.96 -4.45 0.52
C SER A 90 3.70 -5.29 -0.53
N TYR A 91 3.85 -6.59 -0.30
CA TYR A 91 4.48 -7.47 -1.27
C TYR A 91 3.67 -7.59 -2.56
N LEU A 92 2.35 -7.81 -2.45
CA LEU A 92 1.46 -7.91 -3.60
C LEU A 92 1.41 -6.59 -4.40
N ALA A 93 1.31 -5.46 -3.72
CA ALA A 93 1.24 -4.13 -4.34
C ALA A 93 2.54 -3.73 -5.03
N ARG A 94 3.69 -3.78 -4.33
CA ARG A 94 4.99 -3.31 -4.85
C ARG A 94 5.52 -4.14 -6.01
N ARG A 95 5.20 -5.44 -6.01
CA ARG A 95 5.56 -6.35 -7.11
C ARG A 95 4.50 -6.36 -8.23
N GLN A 96 3.43 -5.58 -8.10
CA GLN A 96 2.32 -5.50 -9.06
C GLN A 96 1.73 -6.88 -9.39
N LEU A 97 1.63 -7.74 -8.38
CA LEU A 97 1.12 -9.12 -8.53
C LEU A 97 -0.41 -9.16 -8.52
N ALA A 98 -1.05 -8.12 -7.96
CA ALA A 98 -2.48 -7.91 -7.98
C ALA A 98 -2.77 -6.44 -8.30
N ASP A 99 -3.63 -6.19 -9.28
CA ASP A 99 -3.98 -4.85 -9.75
C ASP A 99 -5.24 -4.27 -9.08
N ASP A 100 -5.89 -5.08 -8.24
CA ASP A 100 -7.18 -4.80 -7.63
C ASP A 100 -7.23 -5.07 -6.13
N LEU A 101 -6.08 -4.97 -5.46
CA LEU A 101 -6.02 -5.03 -4.01
C LEU A 101 -6.91 -3.95 -3.39
N ASP A 102 -7.72 -4.32 -2.39
CA ASP A 102 -8.61 -3.37 -1.73
C ASP A 102 -7.83 -2.29 -0.95
N LEU A 103 -7.84 -1.06 -1.48
CA LEU A 103 -7.17 0.09 -0.85
C LEU A 103 -7.88 0.58 0.42
N SER A 104 -9.05 0.05 0.79
CA SER A 104 -9.74 0.45 2.03
C SER A 104 -8.85 0.27 3.26
N TYR A 105 -8.06 -0.81 3.33
CA TYR A 105 -7.18 -1.11 4.46
C TYR A 105 -6.10 -0.04 4.72
N PRO A 106 -5.20 0.30 3.77
CA PRO A 106 -4.23 1.38 3.99
C PRO A 106 -4.91 2.75 4.18
N VAL A 107 -6.05 2.99 3.52
CA VAL A 107 -6.76 4.28 3.64
C VAL A 107 -7.42 4.44 5.02
N ASP A 108 -8.00 3.38 5.59
CA ASP A 108 -8.56 3.36 6.94
C ASP A 108 -7.48 3.67 8.00
N GLU A 109 -6.30 3.06 7.87
CA GLU A 109 -5.18 3.32 8.78
C GLU A 109 -4.65 4.75 8.66
N ILE A 110 -4.53 5.27 7.45
CA ILE A 110 -4.15 6.68 7.24
C ILE A 110 -5.19 7.60 7.89
N GLU A 111 -6.48 7.34 7.70
CA GLU A 111 -7.55 8.15 8.28
C GLU A 111 -7.51 8.14 9.81
N LEU A 112 -7.29 6.97 10.39
CA LEU A 112 -7.16 6.78 11.84
C LEU A 112 -5.96 7.54 12.42
N LEU A 113 -4.85 7.58 11.67
CA LEU A 113 -3.56 8.09 12.17
C LEU A 113 -3.25 9.54 11.73
N LYS A 114 -4.01 10.14 10.81
CA LYS A 114 -3.67 11.41 10.16
C LYS A 114 -3.38 12.58 11.10
N ASP A 115 -3.95 12.58 12.30
CA ASP A 115 -3.81 13.67 13.27
C ASP A 115 -2.72 13.40 14.33
N PHE A 116 -1.92 12.34 14.14
CA PHE A 116 -0.80 11.96 15.00
C PHE A 116 0.53 12.15 14.26
N PRO A 117 1.28 13.23 14.52
CA PRO A 117 2.59 13.47 13.90
C PRO A 117 3.58 12.31 14.09
N GLU A 118 3.51 11.61 15.23
CA GLU A 118 4.34 10.45 15.57
C GLU A 118 4.09 9.26 14.65
N ALA A 119 2.91 9.16 14.03
CA ALA A 119 2.55 8.09 13.10
C ALA A 119 3.14 8.27 11.70
N TYR A 120 3.97 9.31 11.48
CA TYR A 120 4.56 9.65 10.19
C TYR A 120 5.10 8.46 9.41
N MET A 121 5.85 7.55 10.07
CA MET A 121 6.48 6.41 9.39
C MET A 121 5.45 5.40 8.91
N THR A 122 4.43 5.13 9.72
CA THR A 122 3.30 4.26 9.36
C THR A 122 2.50 4.87 8.23
N ILE A 123 2.12 6.16 8.33
CA ILE A 123 1.39 6.87 7.27
C ILE A 123 2.19 6.88 5.98
N ASN A 124 3.50 7.13 6.04
CA ASN A 124 4.35 7.11 4.86
C ASN A 124 4.38 5.72 4.20
N PHE A 125 4.42 4.66 4.98
CA PHE A 125 4.35 3.30 4.46
C PHE A 125 2.99 3.01 3.81
N ASP A 126 1.90 3.28 4.52
CA ASP A 126 0.54 3.02 4.04
C ASP A 126 0.19 3.89 2.82
N TYR A 127 0.67 5.14 2.76
CA TYR A 127 0.58 5.99 1.57
C TYR A 127 1.25 5.35 0.36
N ASN A 128 2.44 4.77 0.51
CA ASN A 128 3.12 4.11 -0.61
C ASN A 128 2.30 2.93 -1.13
N LEU A 129 1.58 2.22 -0.25
CA LEU A 129 0.65 1.16 -0.66
C LEU A 129 -0.50 1.71 -1.53
N VAL A 130 -1.07 2.85 -1.15
CA VAL A 130 -2.09 3.55 -1.95
C VAL A 130 -1.54 3.94 -3.32
N ASP A 131 -0.30 4.41 -3.41
CA ASP A 131 0.33 4.81 -4.68
C ASP A 131 0.63 3.59 -5.58
N ASP A 132 1.20 2.54 -4.99
CA ASP A 132 1.59 1.30 -5.66
C ASP A 132 0.38 0.55 -6.24
N ALA A 133 -0.71 0.42 -5.46
CA ALA A 133 -1.93 -0.30 -5.85
C ALA A 133 -3.04 0.60 -6.42
N MET A 134 -2.72 1.83 -6.83
CA MET A 134 -3.67 2.74 -7.46
C MET A 134 -4.12 2.20 -8.83
N SER A 135 -5.42 1.90 -8.95
CA SER A 135 -6.09 1.38 -10.14
C SER A 135 -7.51 1.95 -10.32
N PRO A 136 -8.16 1.78 -11.48
CA PRO A 136 -9.54 2.24 -11.68
C PRO A 136 -10.53 1.67 -10.67
N LYS A 137 -10.34 0.41 -10.24
CA LYS A 137 -11.22 -0.28 -9.29
C LYS A 137 -11.19 0.33 -7.89
N ASN A 138 -10.10 1.02 -7.54
CA ASN A 138 -9.89 1.63 -6.23
C ASN A 138 -10.07 3.15 -6.22
N ILE A 139 -10.69 3.72 -7.25
CA ILE A 139 -10.78 5.19 -7.41
C ILE A 139 -11.45 5.87 -6.22
N ASP A 140 -12.47 5.24 -5.62
CA ASP A 140 -13.19 5.79 -4.47
C ASP A 140 -12.29 5.93 -3.24
N GLN A 141 -11.39 4.96 -3.01
CA GLN A 141 -10.44 5.02 -1.90
C GLN A 141 -9.36 6.09 -2.13
N VAL A 142 -8.93 6.28 -3.38
CA VAL A 142 -8.03 7.37 -3.77
C VAL A 142 -8.70 8.74 -3.55
N VAL A 143 -9.97 8.87 -3.93
CA VAL A 143 -10.78 10.08 -3.70
C VAL A 143 -10.91 10.34 -2.20
N ARG A 144 -11.24 9.32 -1.40
CA ARG A 144 -11.34 9.43 0.06
C ARG A 144 -10.03 9.93 0.66
N PHE A 145 -8.90 9.31 0.31
CA PHE A 145 -7.58 9.74 0.76
C PHE A 145 -7.27 11.21 0.41
N LEU A 146 -7.56 11.64 -0.82
CA LEU A 146 -7.32 13.02 -1.25
C LEU A 146 -8.27 14.03 -0.59
N ARG A 147 -9.44 13.60 -0.15
CA ARG A 147 -10.39 14.45 0.57
C ARG A 147 -10.04 14.62 2.04
N MET A 148 -9.31 13.70 2.65
CA MET A 148 -8.92 13.79 4.07
C MET A 148 -8.26 15.13 4.39
N GLU A 149 -8.78 15.80 5.40
CA GLU A 149 -8.22 17.04 5.93
C GLU A 149 -7.30 16.71 7.10
N SER A 150 -6.00 17.00 6.93
CA SER A 150 -4.99 17.04 7.99
C SER A 150 -3.71 17.68 7.41
N PRO A 151 -3.03 18.59 8.13
CA PRO A 151 -1.77 19.17 7.68
C PRO A 151 -0.66 18.12 7.54
N ASN A 152 -0.74 17.00 8.26
CA ASN A 152 0.24 15.92 8.16
C ASN A 152 0.15 15.15 6.84
N LEU A 153 -0.97 15.26 6.13
CA LEU A 153 -1.22 14.51 4.90
C LEU A 153 -0.81 15.23 3.61
N GLU A 154 -0.64 16.56 3.64
CA GLU A 154 -0.52 17.37 2.42
C GLU A 154 0.57 16.87 1.47
N ARG A 155 1.75 16.59 2.00
CA ARG A 155 2.89 16.10 1.21
C ARG A 155 2.61 14.77 0.50
N PHE A 156 1.85 13.89 1.14
CA PHE A 156 1.47 12.58 0.59
C PHE A 156 0.40 12.75 -0.47
N GLN A 157 -0.57 13.64 -0.24
CA GLN A 157 -1.59 13.99 -1.23
C GLN A 157 -0.96 14.66 -2.46
N PHE A 158 0.01 15.56 -2.28
CA PHE A 158 0.77 16.14 -3.39
C PHE A 158 1.53 15.09 -4.20
N ALA A 159 2.17 14.13 -3.51
CA ALA A 159 2.88 13.04 -4.18
C ALA A 159 1.90 12.12 -4.93
N ASN A 160 0.77 11.76 -4.32
CA ASN A 160 -0.29 10.97 -4.93
C ASN A 160 -0.82 11.63 -6.21
N ILE A 161 -1.14 12.93 -6.17
CA ILE A 161 -1.62 13.67 -7.36
C ILE A 161 -0.58 13.61 -8.47
N ARG A 162 0.70 13.87 -8.15
CA ARG A 162 1.78 13.88 -9.15
C ARG A 162 2.00 12.51 -9.80
N GLN A 163 1.83 11.42 -9.05
CA GLN A 163 1.94 10.07 -9.60
C GLN A 163 0.67 9.66 -10.34
N GLY A 164 -0.49 9.92 -9.75
CA GLY A 164 -1.80 9.64 -10.31
C GLY A 164 -1.97 10.21 -11.70
N VAL A 165 -1.63 11.49 -11.92
CA VAL A 165 -1.78 12.13 -13.25
C VAL A 165 -0.90 11.50 -14.35
N ARG A 166 0.06 10.63 -14.00
CA ARG A 166 0.83 9.87 -15.00
C ARG A 166 -0.02 8.74 -15.59
N LYS A 167 -0.99 8.22 -14.83
CA LYS A 167 -1.92 7.15 -15.22
C LYS A 167 -3.15 7.74 -15.94
N LYS A 168 -3.55 7.14 -17.08
CA LYS A 168 -4.67 7.64 -17.90
C LYS A 168 -6.00 7.62 -17.15
N PHE A 169 -6.30 6.53 -16.45
CA PHE A 169 -7.57 6.40 -15.71
C PHE A 169 -7.75 7.51 -14.67
N TYR A 170 -6.67 7.87 -13.96
CA TYR A 170 -6.72 8.91 -12.92
C TYR A 170 -7.04 10.28 -13.53
N ARG A 171 -6.39 10.64 -14.64
CA ARG A 171 -6.64 11.94 -15.31
C ARG A 171 -8.07 12.07 -15.83
N GLN A 172 -8.66 10.95 -16.25
CA GLN A 172 -9.96 10.91 -16.92
C GLN A 172 -11.11 10.56 -15.97
N ALA A 173 -10.82 10.16 -14.73
CA ALA A 173 -11.82 9.85 -13.71
C ALA A 173 -12.67 11.09 -13.37
N PRO A 174 -14.00 11.06 -13.59
CA PRO A 174 -14.91 12.15 -13.22
C PRO A 174 -14.80 12.54 -11.74
N GLU A 175 -14.60 11.54 -10.87
CA GLU A 175 -14.53 11.64 -9.42
C GLU A 175 -13.32 12.44 -8.93
N LEU A 176 -12.32 12.65 -9.79
CA LEU A 176 -11.10 13.39 -9.48
C LEU A 176 -11.04 14.77 -10.16
N GLN A 177 -12.00 15.14 -11.01
CA GLN A 177 -11.93 16.42 -11.73
C GLN A 177 -12.00 17.64 -10.80
N TRP A 178 -12.61 17.49 -9.62
CA TRP A 178 -12.66 18.52 -8.58
C TRP A 178 -11.25 18.96 -8.12
N LEU A 179 -10.21 18.14 -8.31
CA LEU A 179 -8.84 18.48 -7.92
C LEU A 179 -8.34 19.78 -8.59
N LYS A 180 -8.85 20.10 -9.79
CA LYS A 180 -8.45 21.30 -10.55
C LYS A 180 -8.79 22.60 -9.81
N GLU A 181 -9.82 22.57 -8.97
CA GLU A 181 -10.38 23.70 -8.22
C GLU A 181 -10.24 23.50 -6.70
N SER A 182 -9.48 22.49 -6.28
CA SER A 182 -9.30 22.11 -4.88
C SER A 182 -8.26 22.95 -4.15
N ARG A 183 -8.12 22.71 -2.83
CA ARG A 183 -7.05 23.27 -1.99
C ARG A 183 -5.63 22.97 -2.48
N PHE A 184 -5.45 22.01 -3.39
CA PHE A 184 -4.14 21.67 -3.94
C PHE A 184 -3.70 22.63 -5.05
N ARG A 185 -4.64 23.34 -5.68
CA ARG A 185 -4.34 24.33 -6.72
C ARG A 185 -3.69 25.56 -6.11
N GLY A 186 -2.58 26.01 -6.70
CA GLY A 186 -1.79 27.15 -6.22
C GLY A 186 -0.90 26.82 -5.02
N ALA A 187 -0.96 25.60 -4.47
CA ALA A 187 -0.15 25.20 -3.33
C ALA A 187 1.34 25.12 -3.69
N ASN A 188 1.68 24.57 -4.87
CA ASN A 188 3.04 24.60 -5.42
C ASN A 188 3.09 24.29 -6.93
N LYS A 189 4.13 24.81 -7.60
CA LYS A 189 4.32 24.65 -9.06
C LYS A 189 4.34 23.20 -9.56
N PRO A 190 4.99 22.23 -8.87
CA PRO A 190 4.92 20.82 -9.29
C PRO A 190 3.51 20.24 -9.31
N VAL A 191 2.68 20.54 -8.30
CA VAL A 191 1.29 20.07 -8.23
C VAL A 191 0.42 20.78 -9.25
N ASP A 192 0.59 22.08 -9.46
CA ASP A 192 -0.17 22.80 -10.49
C ASP A 192 0.05 22.19 -11.88
N ARG A 193 1.30 21.91 -12.26
CA ARG A 193 1.63 21.23 -13.52
C ARG A 193 1.02 19.82 -13.60
N ALA A 194 0.86 19.14 -12.48
CA ALA A 194 0.18 17.85 -12.46
C ALA A 194 -1.33 18.04 -12.71
N LEU A 195 -1.96 18.98 -12.01
CA LEU A 195 -3.39 19.29 -12.14
C LEU A 195 -3.76 19.82 -13.53
N ASP A 196 -2.86 20.50 -14.23
CA ASP A 196 -3.07 20.96 -15.62
C ASP A 196 -3.24 19.81 -16.61
N ARG A 197 -2.78 18.60 -16.25
CA ARG A 197 -2.96 17.40 -17.06
C ARG A 197 -4.33 16.75 -16.84
N MET A 198 -5.07 17.10 -15.80
CA MET A 198 -6.37 16.50 -15.53
C MET A 198 -7.35 16.77 -16.67
N GLY A 199 -8.07 15.73 -17.10
CA GLY A 199 -8.97 15.75 -18.25
C GLY A 199 -8.30 15.47 -19.61
N THR A 200 -7.01 15.14 -19.65
CA THR A 200 -6.27 14.75 -20.87
C THR A 200 -6.04 13.25 -20.98
#